data_AF-A0A2S8ACE6-F1
#
_entry.id   AF-A0A2S8ACE6-F1
#
_cell.length_a   1.000
_cell.length_b   1.000
_cell.length_c   1.000
_cell.angle_alpha   90.00
_cell.angle_beta   90.00
_cell.angle_gamma   90.00
#
_symmetry.space_group_name_H-M   'P 1'
#
loop_
_entity.id
_entity.type
_entity.pdbx_description
1 polymer ?
#
loop_
_entity_poly.entity_id
_entity_poly.type
_entity_poly.pdbx_seq_one_letter_code
_entity_poly.pdbx_strand_id
1 'polypeptide(L)'
;MKSVFFLFSFFFVVFSCQHALDKPKNLLSKSEMTDILTDIYLYKQTPDNIPMSKEIAFDTYITIFKKHNTTKEIFQDSYTYYYTDGNSMQHIFDNVIKNLEKKLTKEQLLQLKDEEKDNAQKK
;
A
#
# COMPACT_ATOMS: atom_id res chain seq x y z
N MET A 1 -49.16 -12.57 -36.33
CA MET A 1 -49.75 -11.98 -35.11
C MET A 1 -49.48 -12.96 -33.97
N LYS A 2 -48.75 -12.71 -32.89
CA LYS A 2 -48.17 -11.47 -32.33
C LYS A 2 -46.99 -11.92 -31.47
N SER A 3 -45.84 -11.34 -31.78
CA SER A 3 -44.68 -11.03 -30.93
C SER A 3 -44.48 -11.73 -29.59
N VAL A 4 -43.34 -12.40 -29.50
CA VAL A 4 -42.29 -12.15 -28.50
C VAL A 4 -42.83 -11.90 -27.08
N PHE A 5 -43.14 -12.98 -26.36
CA PHE A 5 -43.38 -12.88 -24.92
C PHE A 5 -42.14 -13.36 -24.17
N PHE A 6 -41.43 -12.36 -23.65
CA PHE A 6 -40.63 -12.41 -22.43
C PHE A 6 -39.25 -13.09 -22.49
N LEU A 7 -38.45 -12.62 -23.45
CA LEU A 7 -37.06 -12.21 -23.18
C LEU A 7 -37.04 -11.13 -22.08
N PHE A 8 -37.22 -11.51 -20.81
CA PHE A 8 -37.05 -10.60 -19.67
C PHE A 8 -36.50 -11.30 -18.42
N SER A 9 -35.71 -12.35 -18.61
CA SER A 9 -35.00 -13.04 -17.52
C SER A 9 -33.50 -12.74 -17.51
N PHE A 10 -33.09 -11.55 -17.96
CA PHE A 10 -31.67 -11.14 -17.99
C PHE A 10 -31.42 -9.74 -17.42
N PHE A 11 -32.26 -9.26 -16.51
CA PHE A 11 -32.03 -7.96 -15.86
C PHE A 11 -32.00 -8.03 -14.34
N PHE A 12 -31.58 -9.17 -13.77
CA PHE A 12 -31.23 -9.22 -12.37
C PHE A 12 -29.77 -8.79 -12.15
N VAL A 13 -29.63 -7.47 -12.04
CA VAL A 13 -28.82 -6.80 -11.01
C VAL A 13 -27.36 -7.26 -10.91
N VAL A 14 -26.53 -6.81 -11.86
CA VAL A 14 -25.13 -6.49 -11.58
C VAL A 14 -25.06 -5.14 -10.87
N PHE A 15 -25.63 -5.03 -9.67
CA PHE A 15 -25.21 -3.99 -8.74
C PHE A 15 -23.99 -4.55 -8.01
N SER A 16 -22.85 -4.57 -8.71
CA SER A 16 -21.57 -4.63 -8.02
C SER A 16 -21.48 -3.33 -7.24
N CYS A 17 -21.88 -3.40 -5.97
CA CYS A 17 -21.61 -2.35 -5.02
C CYS A 17 -20.09 -2.33 -4.88
N GLN A 18 -19.41 -1.57 -5.74
CA GLN A 18 -18.09 -1.06 -5.42
C GLN A 18 -18.31 -0.21 -4.18
N HIS A 19 -18.13 -0.82 -3.00
CA HIS A 19 -17.96 -0.06 -1.78
C HIS A 19 -16.69 0.75 -1.98
N ALA A 20 -16.84 1.95 -2.57
CA ALA A 20 -15.82 2.96 -2.52
C ALA A 20 -15.61 3.20 -1.03
N LEU A 21 -14.43 2.84 -0.52
CA LEU A 21 -14.09 3.17 0.85
C LEU A 21 -14.22 4.67 1.02
N ASP A 22 -14.93 5.08 2.06
CA ASP A 22 -15.07 6.50 2.37
C ASP A 22 -13.68 7.11 2.54
N LYS A 23 -13.47 8.24 1.85
CA LYS A 23 -12.20 8.95 1.91
C LYS A 23 -11.91 9.35 3.38
N PRO A 24 -10.78 8.94 3.97
CA PRO A 24 -10.42 9.33 5.32
C PRO A 24 -10.33 10.85 5.45
N LYS A 25 -10.75 11.40 6.61
CA LYS A 25 -10.70 12.84 6.87
C LYS A 25 -9.28 13.40 6.81
N ASN A 26 -8.32 12.62 7.29
CA ASN A 26 -6.90 12.97 7.33
C ASN A 26 -6.12 12.11 6.33
N LEU A 27 -6.59 12.03 5.08
CA LEU A 27 -5.90 11.26 4.05
C LEU A 27 -4.52 11.89 3.76
N LEU A 28 -3.45 11.12 3.97
CA LEU A 28 -2.11 11.48 3.52
C LEU A 28 -2.09 11.62 2.00
N SER A 29 -1.43 12.65 1.49
CA SER A 29 -1.19 12.77 0.05
C SER A 29 -0.35 11.59 -0.47
N LYS A 30 -0.41 11.36 -1.78
CA LYS A 30 0.43 10.35 -2.44
C LYS A 30 1.93 10.59 -2.20
N SER A 31 2.36 11.85 -2.11
CA SER A 31 3.76 12.21 -1.83
C SER A 31 4.14 11.85 -0.40
N GLU A 32 3.34 12.26 0.59
CA GLU A 32 3.59 11.92 2.00
C GLU A 32 3.62 10.40 2.21
N MET A 33 2.69 9.67 1.59
CA MET A 33 2.69 8.21 1.62
C MET A 33 3.96 7.61 0.98
N THR A 34 4.39 8.17 -0.15
CA THR A 34 5.64 7.75 -0.83
C THR A 34 6.85 7.95 0.09
N ASP A 35 6.95 9.08 0.76
CA ASP A 35 8.09 9.41 1.62
C ASP A 35 8.11 8.53 2.88
N ILE A 36 6.96 8.30 3.51
CA ILE A 36 6.83 7.39 4.67
C ILE A 36 7.22 5.96 4.28
N LEU A 37 6.67 5.43 3.19
CA LEU A 37 6.99 4.09 2.72
C LEU A 37 8.46 3.95 2.36
N THR A 38 9.04 4.97 1.71
CA THR A 38 10.48 5.00 1.41
C THR A 38 11.30 4.83 2.70
N ASP A 39 11.02 5.60 3.76
CA ASP A 39 11.73 5.47 5.03
C ASP A 39 11.53 4.11 5.69
N ILE A 40 10.34 3.52 5.60
CA ILE A 40 10.07 2.16 6.11
C ILE A 40 10.92 1.12 5.38
N TYR A 41 11.00 1.18 4.05
CA TYR A 41 11.80 0.24 3.27
C TYR A 41 13.30 0.44 3.48
N LEU A 42 13.78 1.68 3.60
CA LEU A 42 15.17 1.95 3.95
C LEU A 42 15.53 1.37 5.32
N TYR A 43 14.63 1.50 6.30
CA TYR A 43 14.84 0.91 7.61
C TYR A 43 14.95 -0.62 7.55
N LYS A 44 14.07 -1.29 6.80
CA LYS A 44 14.10 -2.75 6.63
C LYS A 44 15.39 -3.28 6.00
N GLN A 45 16.08 -2.45 5.22
CA GLN A 45 17.37 -2.80 4.60
C GLN A 45 18.57 -2.65 5.54
N THR A 46 18.34 -2.31 6.81
CA THR A 46 19.38 -2.32 7.85
C THR A 46 19.76 -3.78 8.14
N PRO A 47 21.06 -4.12 8.24
CA PRO A 47 21.51 -5.51 8.38
C PRO A 47 20.83 -6.26 9.54
N ASP A 48 20.33 -7.46 9.26
CA ASP A 48 19.69 -8.42 10.21
C ASP A 48 20.60 -8.86 11.37
N ASN A 49 21.87 -8.45 11.36
CA ASN A 49 22.85 -8.70 12.41
C ASN A 49 22.46 -8.07 13.76
N ILE A 50 21.45 -7.19 13.76
CA ILE A 50 20.83 -6.63 14.96
C ILE A 50 19.53 -7.42 15.19
N PRO A 51 19.48 -8.37 16.14
CA PRO A 51 18.25 -9.08 16.45
C PRO A 51 17.18 -8.07 16.87
N MET A 52 16.22 -7.83 15.98
CA MET A 52 15.20 -6.83 16.17
C MET A 52 14.02 -7.46 16.91
N SER A 53 13.82 -7.06 18.17
CA SER A 53 12.59 -7.40 18.88
C SER A 53 11.39 -6.71 18.21
N LYS A 54 10.19 -7.27 18.37
CA LYS A 54 8.94 -6.63 17.89
C LYS A 54 8.76 -5.20 18.44
N GLU A 55 9.28 -4.94 19.63
CA GLU A 55 9.26 -3.63 20.30
C GLU A 55 10.14 -2.61 19.57
N ILE A 56 11.37 -2.97 19.19
CA ILE A 56 12.28 -2.09 18.43
C ILE A 56 11.71 -1.75 17.04
N ALA A 57 11.09 -2.72 16.37
CA ALA A 57 10.42 -2.48 15.09
C ALA A 57 9.24 -1.50 15.23
N PHE A 58 8.48 -1.64 16.33
CA PHE A 58 7.35 -0.74 16.63
C PHE A 58 7.81 0.68 16.96
N ASP A 59 8.81 0.84 17.82
CA ASP A 59 9.40 2.15 18.18
C ASP A 59 9.99 2.87 16.96
N THR A 60 10.55 2.11 16.02
CA THR A 60 11.06 2.67 14.77
C THR A 60 9.92 3.19 13.89
N TYR A 61 8.85 2.42 13.70
CA TYR A 61 7.70 2.91 12.95
C TYR A 61 7.06 4.13 13.61
N ILE A 62 6.99 4.19 14.94
CA ILE A 62 6.59 5.41 15.67
C ILE A 62 7.50 6.58 15.31
N THR A 63 8.81 6.37 15.29
CA THR A 63 9.78 7.42 14.98
C THR A 63 9.63 7.92 13.54
N ILE A 64 9.41 7.03 12.58
CA ILE A 64 9.11 7.39 11.19
C ILE A 64 7.82 8.21 11.11
N PHE A 65 6.74 7.77 11.76
CA PHE A 65 5.48 8.53 11.75
C PHE A 65 5.63 9.92 12.37
N LYS A 66 6.38 10.04 13.48
CA LYS A 66 6.70 11.34 14.08
C LYS A 66 7.49 12.25 13.12
N LYS A 67 8.50 11.71 12.43
CA LYS A 67 9.29 12.45 11.42
C LYS A 67 8.40 13.05 10.32
N HIS A 68 7.34 12.32 9.94
CA HIS A 68 6.37 12.72 8.91
C HIS A 68 5.12 13.41 9.46
N ASN A 69 5.11 13.83 10.74
CA ASN A 69 3.98 14.49 11.39
C ASN A 69 2.64 13.74 11.23
N THR A 70 2.67 12.41 11.30
CA THR A 70 1.49 11.55 11.15
C THR A 70 1.36 10.56 12.31
N THR A 71 0.26 9.82 12.34
CA THR A 71 0.05 8.71 13.27
C THR A 71 -0.05 7.39 12.52
N LYS A 72 0.07 6.28 13.26
CA LYS A 72 -0.10 4.94 12.71
C LYS A 72 -1.50 4.78 12.08
N GLU A 73 -2.53 5.29 12.76
CA GLU A 73 -3.92 5.20 12.32
C GLU A 73 -4.12 5.95 11.01
N ILE A 74 -3.63 7.21 10.93
CA ILE A 74 -3.70 8.02 9.71
C ILE A 74 -2.98 7.32 8.54
N PHE A 75 -1.80 6.76 8.80
CA PHE A 75 -1.06 5.98 7.80
C PHE A 75 -1.85 4.75 7.35
N GLN A 76 -2.39 3.96 8.27
CA GLN A 76 -3.12 2.73 7.96
C GLN A 76 -4.42 3.01 7.19
N ASP A 77 -5.17 4.02 7.57
CA ASP A 77 -6.39 4.43 6.87
C ASP A 77 -6.06 4.91 5.45
N SER A 78 -5.01 5.73 5.30
CA SER A 78 -4.56 6.22 4.00
C SER A 78 -4.02 5.11 3.11
N TYR A 79 -3.25 4.18 3.68
CA TYR A 79 -2.73 3.01 2.97
C TYR A 79 -3.89 2.15 2.46
N THR A 80 -4.87 1.87 3.32
CA THR A 80 -6.05 1.06 2.96
C THR A 80 -6.84 1.73 1.84
N TYR A 81 -7.08 3.05 1.94
CA TYR A 81 -7.75 3.82 0.91
C TYR A 81 -7.02 3.70 -0.45
N TYR A 82 -5.71 3.93 -0.48
CA TYR A 82 -4.94 3.81 -1.73
C TYR A 82 -4.86 2.39 -2.24
N TYR A 83 -4.77 1.39 -1.36
CA TYR A 83 -4.71 -0.02 -1.75
C TYR A 83 -5.99 -0.47 -2.47
N THR A 84 -7.15 0.13 -2.15
CA THR A 84 -8.40 -0.16 -2.88
C THR A 84 -8.49 0.48 -4.26
N ASP A 85 -7.71 1.54 -4.52
CA ASP A 85 -7.53 2.11 -5.86
C ASP A 85 -6.16 1.68 -6.42
N GLY A 86 -6.14 0.56 -7.13
CA GLY A 86 -4.92 -0.04 -7.67
C GLY A 86 -4.04 0.92 -8.47
N ASN A 87 -4.63 1.88 -9.20
CA ASN A 87 -3.86 2.88 -9.96
C ASN A 87 -3.13 3.85 -9.03
N SER A 88 -3.78 4.30 -7.95
CA SER A 88 -3.16 5.18 -6.97
C SER A 88 -2.05 4.47 -6.20
N MET A 89 -2.27 3.23 -5.77
CA MET A 89 -1.24 2.46 -5.06
C MET A 89 -0.03 2.16 -5.94
N GLN A 90 -0.26 1.76 -7.20
CA GLN A 90 0.81 1.51 -8.16
C GLN A 90 1.67 2.76 -8.34
N HIS A 91 1.06 3.93 -8.53
CA HIS A 91 1.79 5.19 -8.67
C HIS A 91 2.63 5.53 -7.43
N ILE A 92 2.13 5.26 -6.22
CA ILE A 92 2.89 5.44 -4.98
C ILE A 92 4.10 4.50 -4.97
N PHE A 93 3.90 3.21 -5.20
CA PHE A 93 4.99 2.23 -5.21
C PHE A 93 6.05 2.50 -6.27
N ASP A 94 5.65 2.91 -7.48
CA ASP A 94 6.60 3.29 -8.53
C ASP A 94 7.53 4.42 -8.09
N ASN A 95 7.00 5.39 -7.34
CA ASN A 95 7.81 6.50 -6.82
C ASN A 95 8.65 6.09 -5.60
N VAL A 96 8.15 5.18 -4.76
CA VAL A 96 8.95 4.56 -3.69
C VAL A 96 10.17 3.86 -4.31
N ILE A 97 9.97 3.03 -5.35
CA ILE A 97 11.07 2.34 -6.04
C ILE A 97 12.07 3.34 -6.61
N LYS A 98 11.62 4.39 -7.30
CA LYS A 98 12.51 5.45 -7.82
C LYS A 98 13.31 6.16 -6.71
N ASN A 99 12.72 6.34 -5.53
CA ASN A 99 13.42 6.93 -4.39
C ASN A 99 14.47 5.96 -3.82
N LEU A 100 14.13 4.68 -3.73
CA LEU A 100 15.03 3.63 -3.25
C LEU A 100 16.19 3.37 -4.21
N GLU A 101 15.96 3.43 -5.53
CA GLU A 101 17.02 3.31 -6.56
C GLU A 101 18.13 4.36 -6.42
N LYS A 102 17.81 5.51 -5.83
CA LYS A 102 18.78 6.59 -5.56
C LYS A 102 19.56 6.39 -4.25
N LYS A 103 19.13 5.44 -3.41
CA LYS A 103 19.60 5.30 -2.02
C LYS A 103 20.16 3.92 -1.69
N LEU A 104 19.76 2.89 -2.43
CA LEU A 104 20.12 1.49 -2.21
C LEU A 104 21.00 0.93 -3.33
N THR A 105 21.76 -0.11 -3.02
CA THR A 105 22.48 -0.88 -4.05
C THR A 105 21.52 -1.77 -4.84
N LYS A 106 21.98 -2.30 -5.97
CA LYS A 106 21.19 -3.24 -6.79
C LYS A 106 20.84 -4.51 -6.02
N GLU A 107 21.75 -4.99 -5.18
CA GLU A 107 21.57 -6.18 -4.35
C GLU A 107 20.45 -5.95 -3.33
N GLN A 108 20.45 -4.81 -2.64
CA GLN A 108 19.38 -4.42 -1.70
C GLN A 108 18.02 -4.29 -2.40
N LEU A 109 17.99 -3.73 -3.61
CA LEU A 109 16.78 -3.64 -4.42
C LEU A 109 16.26 -5.01 -4.87
N LEU A 110 17.14 -5.97 -5.15
CA LEU A 110 16.75 -7.34 -5.50
C LEU A 110 16.14 -8.06 -4.29
N GLN A 111 16.72 -7.90 -3.10
CA GLN A 111 16.18 -8.46 -1.86
C GLN A 111 14.75 -7.97 -1.60
N LEU A 112 14.50 -6.67 -1.75
CA LEU A 112 13.16 -6.10 -1.63
C LEU A 112 12.16 -6.71 -2.62
N LYS A 113 12.58 -6.94 -3.87
CA LYS A 113 11.71 -7.53 -4.90
C LYS A 113 11.39 -8.99 -4.60
N ASP A 114 12.32 -9.73 -4.03
CA ASP A 114 12.12 -11.13 -3.67
C ASP A 114 11.23 -11.28 -2.42
N GLU A 115 11.41 -10.42 -1.41
CA GLU A 115 10.52 -10.34 -0.24
C GLU A 115 9.06 -10.03 -0.62
N GLU A 116 8.84 -9.07 -1.51
CA GLU A 116 7.49 -8.71 -1.99
C GLU A 116 6.83 -9.88 -2.74
N LYS A 117 7.59 -10.61 -3.57
CA LYS A 117 7.10 -11.81 -4.26
C LYS A 117 6.73 -12.94 -3.29
N ASP A 118 7.56 -13.18 -2.29
CA ASP A 118 7.29 -14.20 -1.27
C ASP A 118 6.05 -13.86 -0.43
N ASN A 119 5.87 -12.58 -0.10
CA ASN A 119 4.69 -12.12 0.64
C ASN A 119 3.41 -12.15 -0.20
N ALA A 120 3.50 -11.90 -1.50
CA ALA A 120 2.39 -12.03 -2.43
C ALA A 120 1.92 -13.48 -2.63
N GLN A 121 2.84 -14.45 -2.53
CA GLN A 121 2.54 -15.89 -2.67
C GLN A 121 1.99 -16.52 -1.38
N LYS A 122 2.20 -15.90 -0.22
CA LYS A 122 1.70 -16.36 1.09
C LYS A 122 0.28 -15.89 1.41
N LYS A 123 -0.29 -14.99 0.59
CA LYS A 123 -1.68 -14.50 0.69
C LYS A 123 -2.59 -15.28 -0.23
#